data_AF-A0A3C0IXU2-F1
#
_entry.id   AF-A0A3C0IXU2-F1
#
_cell.length_a   1.000
_cell.length_b   1.000
_cell.length_c   1.000
_cell.angle_alpha   90.00
_cell.angle_beta   90.00
_cell.angle_gamma   90.00
#
_symmetry.space_group_name_H-M   'P 1'
#
loop_
_entity.id
_entity.type
_entity.pdbx_description
1 polymer ?
#
loop_
_entity_poly.entity_id
_entity_poly.type
_entity_poly.pdbx_seq_one_letter_code
_entity_poly.pdbx_strand_id
1 'polypeptide(L)'
;MSRSRIRQGIDYSFVLCSVSEDSHRRILGASIELNWCDRSQTGGGGSCMNQHWAVKDDVQRALDGGRPVIAFESTVLTHGLPYPESARLALRVEEIAHEEGCVPATIGIIDGVVHVGMTPGEIDRLASDERARKSSSFDLAFVVASGGSAGTTVSGTLAIAERAGIRVFATGGIGGVHRGAADSFDIS
;
A
#
# COMPACT_ATOMS: atom_id res chain seq x y z
N MET A 1 5.52 -38.77 -20.21
CA MET A 1 5.11 -37.65 -21.10
C MET A 1 4.15 -36.82 -20.27
N SER A 2 4.44 -35.59 -19.84
CA SER A 2 4.93 -34.43 -20.56
C SER A 2 5.72 -33.52 -19.59
N ARG A 3 6.86 -33.02 -20.05
CA ARG A 3 7.66 -32.01 -19.34
C ARG A 3 6.95 -30.66 -19.49
N SER A 4 6.48 -30.06 -18.40
CA SER A 4 6.10 -28.64 -18.40
C SER A 4 7.34 -27.79 -18.13
N ARG A 5 7.50 -26.77 -18.97
CA ARG A 5 8.67 -25.93 -19.13
C ARG A 5 8.95 -25.12 -17.87
N ILE A 6 10.18 -25.21 -17.38
CA ILE A 6 10.77 -24.22 -16.48
C ILE A 6 10.84 -22.91 -17.28
N ARG A 7 9.92 -21.97 -16.99
CA ARG A 7 10.00 -20.60 -17.50
C ARG A 7 11.24 -19.97 -16.87
N GLN A 8 12.20 -19.56 -17.70
CA GLN A 8 13.28 -18.68 -17.24
C GLN A 8 12.67 -17.30 -16.95
N GLY A 9 12.32 -17.08 -15.69
CA GLY A 9 11.97 -15.79 -15.13
C GLY A 9 12.82 -15.60 -13.88
N ILE A 10 13.16 -14.36 -13.56
CA ILE A 10 13.75 -14.02 -12.26
C ILE A 10 12.75 -14.50 -11.19
N ASP A 11 13.18 -15.39 -10.30
CA ASP A 11 12.35 -15.87 -9.19
C ASP A 11 12.13 -14.74 -8.19
N TYR A 12 10.98 -14.07 -8.27
CA TYR A 12 10.53 -13.12 -7.26
C TYR A 12 9.82 -13.90 -6.15
N SER A 13 10.43 -13.95 -4.97
CA SER A 13 9.78 -14.50 -3.78
C SER A 13 8.99 -13.39 -3.07
N PHE A 14 7.72 -13.65 -2.75
CA PHE A 14 6.86 -12.73 -2.00
C PHE A 14 6.54 -13.29 -0.62
N VAL A 15 6.47 -12.39 0.36
CA VAL A 15 5.90 -12.66 1.68
C VAL A 15 4.46 -12.17 1.67
N LEU A 16 3.50 -13.08 1.91
CA LEU A 16 2.10 -12.74 2.13
C LEU A 16 1.84 -12.51 3.62
N CYS A 17 1.26 -11.37 3.95
CA CYS A 17 0.82 -11.04 5.30
C CYS A 17 -0.71 -10.89 5.35
N SER A 18 -1.33 -11.49 6.37
CA SER A 18 -2.75 -11.27 6.69
C SER A 18 -2.87 -10.13 7.68
N VAL A 19 -3.72 -9.15 7.39
CA VAL A 19 -4.11 -8.09 8.33
C VAL A 19 -5.20 -8.67 9.25
N SER A 20 -4.98 -8.69 10.57
CA SER A 20 -5.95 -9.22 11.55
C SER A 20 -6.91 -8.13 12.07
N GLU A 21 -8.09 -8.53 12.53
CA GLU A 21 -9.19 -7.63 12.97
C GLU A 21 -8.99 -7.01 14.38
N ASP A 22 -7.88 -7.29 15.07
CA ASP A 22 -7.78 -7.09 16.53
C ASP A 22 -7.20 -5.73 16.98
N SER A 23 -7.22 -4.71 16.12
CA SER A 23 -6.60 -3.40 16.37
C SER A 23 -7.41 -2.44 17.27
N HIS A 24 -8.66 -2.75 17.62
CA HIS A 24 -9.54 -1.82 18.36
C HIS A 24 -9.35 -1.80 19.89
N ARG A 25 -8.12 -1.96 20.41
CA ARG A 25 -7.85 -1.63 21.82
C ARG A 25 -7.78 -0.12 22.00
N ARG A 26 -8.91 0.45 22.43
CA ARG A 26 -9.08 1.84 22.87
C ARG A 26 -7.98 2.26 23.85
N ILE A 27 -7.05 3.10 23.40
CA ILE A 27 -6.24 3.94 24.28
C ILE A 27 -7.07 5.18 24.60
N LEU A 28 -7.14 5.48 25.89
CA LEU A 28 -7.99 6.47 26.56
C LEU A 28 -8.11 7.83 25.85
N GLY A 29 -9.34 8.26 25.57
CA GLY A 29 -9.77 9.64 25.76
C GLY A 29 -9.69 10.64 24.60
N ALA A 30 -9.16 10.28 23.42
CA ALA A 30 -9.22 11.14 22.24
C ALA A 30 -9.38 10.30 20.97
N SER A 31 -10.62 10.13 20.52
CA SER A 31 -10.91 9.61 19.19
C SER A 31 -10.65 10.73 18.19
N ILE A 32 -9.55 10.65 17.43
CA ILE A 32 -9.52 11.32 16.12
C ILE A 32 -10.36 10.44 15.21
N GLU A 33 -11.67 10.67 15.18
CA GLU A 33 -12.55 10.13 14.15
C GLU A 33 -12.14 10.79 12.82
N LEU A 34 -11.22 10.16 12.10
CA LEU A 34 -11.11 10.37 10.67
C LEU A 34 -12.34 9.72 10.06
N ASN A 35 -13.44 10.48 10.01
CA ASN A 35 -14.69 10.05 9.40
C ASN A 35 -14.44 9.66 7.94
N TRP A 36 -14.27 8.36 7.72
CA TRP A 36 -14.63 7.75 6.46
C TRP A 36 -16.15 7.83 6.35
N CYS A 37 -16.66 8.12 5.15
CA CYS A 37 -18.08 8.06 4.86
C CYS A 37 -18.64 6.74 5.40
N ASP A 38 -19.40 6.83 6.47
CA ASP A 38 -20.04 5.72 7.13
C ASP A 38 -20.88 4.97 6.09
N ARG A 39 -20.57 3.69 5.88
CA ARG A 39 -21.31 2.80 4.96
C ARG A 39 -22.81 2.69 5.30
N SER A 40 -23.25 3.28 6.42
CA SER A 40 -24.65 3.33 6.86
C SER A 40 -25.36 4.68 6.70
N GLN A 41 -24.73 5.72 6.14
CA GLN A 41 -25.33 7.06 6.02
C GLN A 41 -25.57 7.54 4.58
N THR A 42 -26.21 6.72 3.74
CA THR A 42 -26.87 7.23 2.51
C THR A 42 -28.32 7.56 2.80
N GLY A 43 -28.51 8.62 3.57
CA GLY A 43 -29.82 9.17 3.94
C GLY A 43 -29.79 10.69 4.06
N GLY A 44 -29.30 11.39 3.03
CA GLY A 44 -29.33 12.85 2.96
C GLY A 44 -28.11 13.43 2.25
N GLY A 45 -28.33 14.27 1.24
CA GLY A 45 -27.29 14.85 0.40
C GLY A 45 -26.27 15.68 1.18
N GLY A 46 -25.06 15.15 1.34
CA GLY A 46 -23.88 15.84 1.81
C GLY A 46 -22.63 15.11 1.32
N SER A 47 -21.93 15.68 0.34
CA SER A 47 -20.68 15.13 -0.19
C SER A 47 -19.57 15.27 0.86
N CYS A 48 -19.17 14.18 1.51
CA CYS A 48 -17.93 14.15 2.28
C CYS A 48 -16.77 13.72 1.35
N MET A 49 -16.20 14.67 0.62
CA MET A 49 -14.93 14.44 -0.09
C MET A 49 -13.80 14.42 0.94
N ASN A 50 -13.33 13.22 1.31
CA ASN A 50 -12.02 13.04 1.94
C ASN A 50 -10.95 13.43 0.91
N GLN A 51 -10.56 14.71 0.89
CA GLN A 51 -9.63 15.31 -0.10
C GLN A 51 -8.24 14.67 -0.16
N HIS A 52 -7.93 13.74 0.75
CA HIS A 52 -6.62 13.14 0.91
C HIS A 52 -6.58 11.65 0.54
N TRP A 53 -7.64 11.08 0.00
CA TRP A 53 -7.68 9.66 -0.41
C TRP A 53 -8.22 9.52 -1.83
N ALA A 54 -7.51 8.73 -2.63
CA ALA A 54 -7.92 8.30 -3.96
C ALA A 54 -7.90 6.76 -3.99
N VAL A 55 -9.08 6.15 -4.08
CA VAL A 55 -9.21 4.69 -4.25
C VAL A 55 -9.58 4.41 -5.69
N LYS A 56 -8.81 3.54 -6.35
CA LYS A 56 -9.08 3.16 -7.75
C LYS A 56 -10.40 2.42 -7.86
N ASP A 57 -11.17 2.71 -8.91
CA ASP A 57 -12.52 2.16 -9.05
C ASP A 57 -12.57 0.62 -9.08
N ASP A 58 -11.57 -0.04 -9.65
CA ASP A 58 -11.50 -1.50 -9.68
C ASP A 58 -11.25 -2.10 -8.30
N VAL A 59 -10.41 -1.46 -7.48
CA VAL A 59 -10.20 -1.79 -6.07
C VAL A 59 -11.49 -1.59 -5.29
N GLN A 60 -12.14 -0.44 -5.41
CA GLN A 60 -13.39 -0.16 -4.71
C GLN A 60 -14.49 -1.19 -5.07
N ARG A 61 -14.69 -1.45 -6.37
CA ARG A 61 -15.65 -2.48 -6.83
C ARG A 61 -15.29 -3.88 -6.33
N ALA A 62 -14.01 -4.21 -6.24
CA ALA A 62 -13.57 -5.50 -5.74
C ALA A 62 -13.89 -5.66 -4.25
N LEU A 63 -13.63 -4.63 -3.44
CA LEU A 63 -13.97 -4.60 -2.03
C LEU A 63 -15.48 -4.72 -1.80
N ASP A 64 -16.28 -3.94 -2.52
CA ASP A 64 -17.75 -3.97 -2.41
C ASP A 64 -18.34 -5.31 -2.89
N GLY A 65 -17.72 -5.92 -3.90
CA GLY A 65 -18.12 -7.21 -4.45
C GLY A 65 -17.52 -8.44 -3.76
N GLY A 66 -16.74 -8.26 -2.69
CA GLY A 66 -16.07 -9.36 -1.98
C GLY A 66 -15.03 -10.12 -2.81
N ARG A 67 -14.50 -9.50 -3.88
CA ARG A 67 -13.42 -10.05 -4.70
C ARG A 67 -12.08 -9.88 -3.96
N PRO A 68 -11.11 -10.80 -4.16
CA PRO A 68 -9.81 -10.69 -3.52
C PRO A 68 -9.05 -9.46 -4.01
N VAL A 69 -8.56 -8.67 -3.06
CA VAL A 69 -7.67 -7.51 -3.29
C VAL A 69 -6.36 -7.78 -2.58
N ILE A 70 -5.24 -7.50 -3.26
CA ILE A 70 -3.90 -7.63 -2.69
C ILE A 70 -3.18 -6.29 -2.72
N ALA A 71 -2.74 -5.83 -1.55
CA ALA A 71 -1.98 -4.60 -1.41
C ALA A 71 -0.49 -4.81 -1.72
N PHE A 72 0.13 -3.83 -2.36
CA PHE A 72 1.58 -3.74 -2.57
C PHE A 72 2.13 -2.43 -2.01
N GLU A 73 3.35 -2.48 -1.47
CA GLU A 73 4.05 -1.31 -0.96
C GLU A 73 4.77 -0.53 -2.07
N SER A 74 5.12 0.72 -1.80
CA SER A 74 5.74 1.63 -2.78
C SER A 74 7.13 2.12 -2.36
N THR A 75 7.70 1.63 -1.26
CA THR A 75 9.12 1.93 -0.97
C THR A 75 10.02 1.31 -2.01
N VAL A 76 9.68 0.14 -2.57
CA VAL A 76 10.43 -0.44 -3.69
C VAL A 76 10.51 0.51 -4.90
N LEU A 77 9.47 1.34 -5.12
CA LEU A 77 9.45 2.34 -6.19
C LEU A 77 10.49 3.44 -6.01
N THR A 78 10.66 3.91 -4.77
CA THR A 78 11.35 5.16 -4.44
C THR A 78 12.73 4.94 -3.80
N HIS A 79 12.93 3.84 -3.08
CA HIS A 79 14.14 3.58 -2.28
C HIS A 79 14.64 2.13 -2.38
N GLY A 80 13.93 1.23 -3.08
CA GLY A 80 14.33 -0.18 -3.19
C GLY A 80 15.13 -0.49 -4.46
N LEU A 81 14.65 -0.01 -5.61
CA LEU A 81 15.27 -0.23 -6.91
C LEU A 81 15.42 1.09 -7.67
N PRO A 82 16.41 1.22 -8.57
CA PRO A 82 16.53 2.39 -9.43
C PRO A 82 15.35 2.49 -10.41
N TYR A 83 15.00 3.71 -10.79
CA TYR A 83 14.14 3.97 -11.93
C TYR A 83 14.92 3.73 -13.24
N PRO A 84 14.33 3.11 -14.29
CA PRO A 84 12.93 2.69 -14.42
C PRO A 84 12.63 1.24 -13.98
N GLU A 85 13.59 0.51 -13.44
CA GLU A 85 13.42 -0.88 -13.03
C GLU A 85 12.35 -1.03 -11.93
N SER A 86 12.30 -0.07 -11.01
CA SER A 86 11.32 -0.05 -9.91
C SER A 86 9.87 0.02 -10.43
N ALA A 87 9.58 0.92 -11.38
CA ALA A 87 8.28 1.03 -12.03
C ALA A 87 7.92 -0.24 -12.82
N ARG A 88 8.87 -0.78 -13.60
CA ARG A 88 8.65 -2.03 -14.36
C ARG A 88 8.32 -3.20 -13.45
N LEU A 89 9.00 -3.31 -12.31
CA LEU A 89 8.72 -4.34 -11.32
C LEU A 89 7.30 -4.20 -10.76
N ALA A 90 6.91 -3.00 -10.31
CA ALA A 90 5.58 -2.77 -9.76
C ALA A 90 4.46 -3.15 -10.75
N LEU A 91 4.57 -2.67 -11.99
CA LEU A 91 3.61 -3.02 -13.04
C LEU A 91 3.56 -4.53 -13.31
N ARG A 92 4.72 -5.20 -13.29
CA ARG A 92 4.79 -6.64 -13.50
C ARG A 92 4.14 -7.43 -12.36
N VAL A 93 4.30 -7.01 -11.11
CA VAL A 93 3.67 -7.70 -9.98
C VAL A 93 2.16 -7.46 -9.93
N GLU A 94 1.69 -6.28 -10.36
CA GLU A 94 0.26 -6.03 -10.55
C GLU A 94 -0.34 -6.93 -11.64
N GLU A 95 0.37 -7.11 -12.76
CA GLU A 95 -0.01 -8.02 -13.84
C GLU A 95 -0.12 -9.46 -13.35
N ILE A 96 0.88 -9.95 -12.60
CA ILE A 96 0.87 -11.30 -12.02
C ILE A 96 -0.33 -11.46 -11.06
N ALA A 97 -0.58 -10.50 -10.18
CA ALA A 97 -1.73 -10.57 -9.27
C ALA A 97 -3.06 -10.66 -10.03
N HIS A 98 -3.18 -9.91 -11.13
CA HIS A 98 -4.36 -9.97 -12.00
C HIS A 98 -4.49 -11.32 -12.71
N GLU A 99 -3.40 -11.89 -13.21
CA GLU A 99 -3.36 -13.25 -13.80
C GLU A 99 -3.81 -14.33 -12.80
N GLU A 100 -3.46 -14.16 -11.52
CA GLU A 100 -3.88 -15.04 -10.41
C GLU A 100 -5.29 -14.71 -9.87
N GLY A 101 -6.03 -13.82 -10.53
CA GLY A 101 -7.43 -13.50 -10.21
C GLY A 101 -7.65 -12.52 -9.04
N CYS A 102 -6.59 -11.88 -8.56
CA CYS A 102 -6.66 -10.83 -7.54
C CYS A 102 -6.71 -9.43 -8.18
N VAL A 103 -7.34 -8.47 -7.50
CA VAL A 103 -7.23 -7.06 -7.89
C VAL A 103 -6.03 -6.45 -7.17
N PRO A 104 -5.00 -5.97 -7.89
CA PRO A 104 -3.83 -5.35 -7.27
C PRO A 104 -4.15 -3.95 -6.75
N ALA A 105 -3.55 -3.61 -5.62
CA ALA A 105 -3.63 -2.29 -5.02
C ALA A 105 -2.23 -1.83 -4.57
N THR A 106 -1.42 -1.31 -5.50
CA THR A 106 -0.21 -0.57 -5.09
C THR A 106 -0.63 0.68 -4.32
N ILE A 107 -0.03 0.89 -3.15
CA ILE A 107 -0.37 1.99 -2.24
C ILE A 107 0.81 2.94 -2.11
N GLY A 108 0.55 4.25 -2.18
CA GLY A 108 1.55 5.31 -2.04
C GLY A 108 0.90 6.66 -1.77
N ILE A 109 1.73 7.70 -1.62
CA ILE A 109 1.25 9.09 -1.46
C ILE A 109 1.82 9.95 -2.59
N ILE A 110 0.97 10.74 -3.23
CA ILE A 110 1.36 11.73 -4.25
C ILE A 110 0.73 13.07 -3.87
N ASP A 111 1.54 14.12 -3.77
CA ASP A 111 1.08 15.49 -3.45
C ASP A 111 0.14 15.59 -2.23
N GLY A 112 0.37 14.77 -1.20
CA GLY A 112 -0.45 14.69 -0.01
C GLY A 112 -1.77 13.92 -0.15
N VAL A 113 -1.98 13.21 -1.26
CA VAL A 113 -3.11 12.30 -1.48
C VAL A 113 -2.64 10.86 -1.35
N VAL A 114 -3.31 10.08 -0.51
CA VAL A 114 -3.11 8.64 -0.35
C VAL A 114 -3.80 7.92 -1.52
N HIS A 115 -3.03 7.23 -2.34
CA HIS A 115 -3.55 6.42 -3.43
C HIS A 115 -3.63 4.95 -3.00
N VAL A 116 -4.80 4.34 -3.18
CA VAL A 116 -5.06 2.92 -2.97
C VAL A 116 -5.42 2.30 -4.32
N GLY A 117 -4.46 1.60 -4.91
CA GLY A 117 -4.51 1.19 -6.31
C GLY A 117 -3.99 2.31 -7.21
N MET A 118 -2.68 2.46 -7.29
CA MET A 118 -2.09 3.44 -8.20
C MET A 118 -2.30 3.04 -9.66
N THR A 119 -2.52 4.03 -10.52
CA THR A 119 -2.49 3.85 -11.97
C THR A 119 -1.06 3.69 -12.47
N PRO A 120 -0.85 3.17 -13.70
CA PRO A 120 0.50 3.08 -14.26
C PRO A 120 1.23 4.43 -14.32
N GLY A 121 0.51 5.52 -14.61
CA GLY A 121 1.08 6.87 -14.62
C GLY A 121 1.46 7.38 -13.22
N GLU A 122 0.69 7.03 -12.20
CA GLU A 122 1.01 7.36 -10.81
C GLU A 122 2.20 6.54 -10.29
N ILE A 123 2.29 5.27 -10.67
CA ILE A 123 3.46 4.41 -10.38
C ILE A 123 4.72 4.99 -11.01
N ASP A 124 4.67 5.34 -12.30
CA ASP A 124 5.79 5.94 -13.03
C ASP A 124 6.20 7.29 -12.43
N ARG A 125 5.22 8.13 -12.10
CA ARG A 125 5.42 9.41 -11.44
C ARG A 125 6.11 9.26 -10.09
N LEU A 126 5.63 8.35 -9.23
CA LEU A 126 6.23 8.15 -7.91
C LEU A 126 7.61 7.51 -8.00
N ALA A 127 7.82 6.57 -8.93
CA ALA A 127 9.09 5.91 -9.14
C ALA A 127 10.19 6.85 -9.66
N SER A 128 9.83 7.86 -10.45
CA SER A 128 10.76 8.86 -10.98
C SER A 128 10.95 10.08 -10.07
N ASP A 129 10.22 10.17 -8.96
CA ASP A 129 10.28 11.31 -8.03
C ASP A 129 11.46 11.18 -7.05
N GLU A 130 12.58 11.84 -7.37
CA GLU A 130 13.76 11.90 -6.49
C GLU A 130 13.52 12.60 -5.14
N ARG A 131 12.38 13.29 -4.98
CA ARG A 131 12.00 13.98 -3.73
C ARG A 131 11.02 13.17 -2.89
N ALA A 132 10.52 12.05 -3.41
CA ALA A 132 9.59 11.20 -2.69
C ALA A 132 10.23 10.68 -1.39
N ARG A 133 9.51 10.80 -0.29
CA ARG A 133 9.99 10.33 1.02
C ARG A 133 9.75 8.83 1.17
N LYS A 134 10.58 8.18 2.00
CA LYS A 134 10.24 6.87 2.57
C LYS A 134 9.35 7.09 3.79
N SER A 135 8.18 6.45 3.84
CA SER A 135 7.17 6.73 4.85
C SER A 135 6.69 5.46 5.57
N SER A 136 6.94 5.39 6.87
CA SER A 136 6.33 4.43 7.78
C SER A 136 4.94 4.88 8.22
N SER A 137 4.23 4.03 8.99
CA SER A 137 2.95 4.41 9.60
C SER A 137 3.03 5.68 10.45
N PHE A 138 4.18 5.96 11.06
CA PHE A 138 4.42 7.17 11.85
C PHE A 138 4.47 8.43 10.98
N ASP A 139 5.00 8.33 9.76
CA ASP A 139 5.28 9.47 8.88
C ASP A 139 4.06 9.91 8.07
N LEU A 140 3.06 9.04 7.89
CA LEU A 140 1.93 9.24 6.95
C LEU A 140 1.23 10.60 7.14
N ALA A 141 0.91 10.96 8.39
CA ALA A 141 0.18 12.19 8.69
C ALA A 141 0.97 13.44 8.27
N PHE A 142 2.29 13.43 8.48
CA PHE A 142 3.15 14.53 8.09
C PHE A 142 3.23 14.67 6.57
N VAL A 143 3.43 13.56 5.85
CA VAL A 143 3.51 13.58 4.38
C VAL A 143 2.21 14.13 3.78
N VAL A 144 1.06 13.63 4.23
CA VAL A 144 -0.27 14.09 3.80
C VAL A 144 -0.46 15.59 4.08
N ALA A 145 -0.23 16.03 5.32
CA ALA A 145 -0.43 17.42 5.71
C ALA A 145 0.51 18.40 5.00
N SER A 146 1.71 17.94 4.64
CA SER A 146 2.72 18.74 3.94
C SER A 146 2.50 18.82 2.42
N GLY A 147 1.55 18.08 1.86
CA GLY A 147 1.38 17.97 0.41
C GLY A 147 2.53 17.24 -0.29
N GLY A 148 3.24 16.36 0.42
CA GLY A 148 4.40 15.64 -0.10
C GLY A 148 4.04 14.32 -0.80
N SER A 149 4.99 13.80 -1.57
CA SER A 149 4.93 12.44 -2.13
C SER A 149 5.76 11.47 -1.29
N ALA A 150 5.32 10.22 -1.18
CA ALA A 150 6.07 9.19 -0.48
C ALA A 150 5.78 7.78 -0.99
N GLY A 151 6.85 6.98 -1.04
CA GLY A 151 6.78 5.53 -1.01
C GLY A 151 6.48 5.06 0.40
N THR A 152 5.40 4.31 0.57
CA THR A 152 5.00 3.75 1.87
C THR A 152 5.72 2.42 2.09
N THR A 153 6.34 2.28 3.26
CA THR A 153 6.96 1.02 3.73
C THR A 153 5.91 -0.01 4.11
N VAL A 154 6.33 -1.23 4.43
CA VAL A 154 5.45 -2.28 4.97
C VAL A 154 4.50 -1.76 6.06
N SER A 155 5.01 -1.05 7.08
CA SER A 155 4.16 -0.54 8.16
C SER A 155 3.18 0.55 7.69
N GLY A 156 3.63 1.44 6.81
CA GLY A 156 2.78 2.49 6.23
C GLY A 156 1.69 1.92 5.33
N THR A 157 2.05 0.97 4.47
CA THR A 157 1.12 0.28 3.56
C THR A 157 0.10 -0.53 4.33
N LEU A 158 0.50 -1.29 5.36
CA LEU A 158 -0.44 -2.06 6.18
C LEU A 158 -1.46 -1.15 6.89
N ALA A 159 -1.02 0.00 7.42
CA ALA A 159 -1.91 0.97 8.05
C ALA A 159 -2.94 1.56 7.07
N ILE A 160 -2.56 1.79 5.82
CA ILE A 160 -3.48 2.28 4.77
C ILE A 160 -4.39 1.15 4.28
N ALA A 161 -3.84 -0.05 4.06
CA ALA A 161 -4.56 -1.22 3.56
C ALA A 161 -5.66 -1.66 4.54
N GLU A 162 -5.36 -1.72 5.84
CA GLU A 162 -6.35 -2.00 6.89
C GLU A 162 -7.52 -1.02 6.81
N ARG A 163 -7.22 0.29 6.77
CA ARG A 163 -8.23 1.35 6.67
C ARG A 163 -9.04 1.28 5.38
N ALA A 164 -8.43 0.84 4.28
CA ALA A 164 -9.11 0.60 3.00
C ALA A 164 -9.90 -0.73 2.96
N GLY A 165 -9.83 -1.57 4.00
CA GLY A 165 -10.50 -2.87 4.05
C GLY A 165 -9.79 -3.98 3.25
N ILE A 166 -8.52 -3.78 2.89
CA ILE A 166 -7.69 -4.79 2.21
C ILE A 166 -7.01 -5.67 3.27
N ARG A 167 -7.21 -6.99 3.19
CA ARG A 167 -6.76 -7.94 4.21
C ARG A 167 -5.48 -8.69 3.86
N VAL A 168 -5.04 -8.61 2.61
CA VAL A 168 -3.85 -9.33 2.12
C VAL A 168 -2.87 -8.33 1.56
N PHE A 169 -1.62 -8.47 1.97
CA PHE A 169 -0.50 -7.63 1.56
C PHE A 169 0.66 -8.51 1.09
N ALA A 170 1.32 -8.10 -0.01
CA ALA A 170 2.52 -8.75 -0.53
C ALA A 170 3.71 -7.78 -0.61
N THR A 171 4.88 -8.28 -0.24
CA THR A 171 6.17 -7.58 -0.35
C THR A 171 7.31 -8.56 -0.61
N GLY A 172 8.47 -8.07 -1.04
CA GLY A 172 9.70 -8.88 -1.14
C GLY A 172 10.30 -9.25 0.23
N GLY A 173 10.14 -8.38 1.23
CA GLY A 173 10.66 -8.62 2.58
C GLY A 173 10.11 -7.64 3.61
N ILE A 174 10.12 -8.05 4.87
CA ILE A 174 9.69 -7.21 6.00
C ILE A 174 10.89 -6.56 6.69
N GLY A 175 10.64 -5.45 7.38
CA GLY A 175 11.59 -4.91 8.34
C GLY A 175 11.83 -5.86 9.50
N GLY A 176 12.83 -5.56 10.33
CA GLY A 176 13.13 -6.37 11.51
C GLY A 176 14.21 -5.76 12.38
N VAL A 177 14.79 -6.60 13.23
CA VAL A 177 15.87 -6.20 14.13
C VAL A 177 17.17 -6.06 13.34
N HIS A 178 17.76 -4.86 13.35
CA HIS A 178 19.04 -4.64 12.69
C HIS A 178 20.21 -5.27 13.45
N ARG A 179 21.30 -5.56 12.74
CA ARG A 179 22.52 -6.08 13.37
C ARG A 179 23.10 -5.00 14.29
N GLY A 180 23.37 -5.35 15.55
CA GLY A 180 23.82 -4.39 16.57
C GLY A 180 22.69 -3.69 17.34
N ALA A 181 21.43 -4.06 17.13
CA ALA A 181 20.28 -3.46 17.82
C ALA A 181 20.29 -3.57 19.35
N ALA A 182 21.09 -4.48 19.92
CA ALA A 182 21.28 -4.56 21.37
C ALA A 182 21.86 -3.25 21.95
N ASP A 183 22.65 -2.53 21.16
CA ASP A 183 23.26 -1.27 21.54
C ASP A 183 22.55 -0.06 20.91
N SER A 184 22.13 -0.17 19.64
CA SER A 184 21.55 0.94 18.88
C SER A 184 20.03 1.10 19.03
N PHE A 185 19.34 0.06 19.50
CA PHE A 185 17.87 -0.05 19.47
C PHE A 185 17.23 0.17 18.09
N ASP A 186 17.98 -0.11 17.02
CA ASP A 186 17.51 0.03 15.65
C ASP A 186 16.65 -1.18 15.24
N ILE A 187 15.33 -1.03 15.39
CA ILE A 187 14.32 -2.05 15.12
C ILE A 187 13.21 -1.39 14.31
N SER A 188 12.87 -2.00 13.17
CA SER A 188 11.77 -1.55 12.32
C SER A 188 10.39 -1.73 12.93
#